data_AF-A0A9P4Y0P3-F1
#
_entry.id   AF-A0A9P4Y0P3-F1
#
_cell.length_a   1.000
_cell.length_b   1.000
_cell.length_c   1.000
_cell.angle_alpha   90.00
_cell.angle_beta   90.00
_cell.angle_gamma   90.00
#
_symmetry.space_group_name_H-M   'P 1'
#
loop_
_entity.id
_entity.type
_entity.pdbx_description
1 polymer ?
#
loop_
_entity_poly.entity_id
_entity_poly.type
_entity_poly.pdbx_seq_one_letter_code
_entity_poly.pdbx_strand_id
1 'polypeptide(L)'
;MSGQFLPFRPPPLPQPESAKATAASTGTTKTGEQHAMEEDSQQDVQTRVYKAVFTIEETTDGNGEVKIVAHSPELIEEPESGSDSSASAGPVEPQTFLERMALRQLRYEEARRPRNTMLAISVKRQRKLKMKKKKYKKLTKRLRHERLKHGRT
;
A
#
# COMPACT_ATOMS: atom_id res chain seq x y z
N MET A 1 7.14 -52.54 -29.68
CA MET A 1 7.83 -52.48 -28.37
C MET A 1 7.20 -51.38 -27.55
N SER A 2 6.19 -51.70 -26.73
CA SER A 2 5.54 -50.73 -25.86
C SER A 2 6.44 -50.49 -24.65
N GLY A 3 7.08 -49.32 -24.59
CA GLY A 3 7.97 -48.94 -23.50
C GLY A 3 7.19 -48.73 -22.20
N GLN A 4 7.56 -49.48 -21.17
CA GLN A 4 7.03 -49.34 -19.82
C GLN A 4 7.62 -48.07 -19.18
N PHE A 5 7.01 -46.90 -19.43
CA PHE A 5 7.44 -45.66 -18.78
C PHE A 5 7.00 -45.65 -17.31
N LEU A 6 7.95 -45.42 -16.41
CA LEU A 6 7.67 -45.22 -14.99
C LEU A 6 6.91 -43.91 -14.79
N PRO A 7 5.85 -43.90 -13.97
CA PRO A 7 5.14 -42.67 -13.67
C PRO A 7 6.07 -41.68 -12.97
N PHE A 8 5.99 -40.41 -13.37
CA PHE A 8 6.82 -39.34 -12.85
C PHE A 8 6.71 -39.25 -11.33
N ARG A 9 7.86 -39.29 -10.65
CA ARG A 9 7.98 -39.06 -9.21
C ARG A 9 8.77 -37.78 -9.00
N PRO A 10 8.13 -36.69 -8.54
CA PRO A 10 8.84 -35.44 -8.32
C PRO A 10 9.88 -35.59 -7.21
N PRO A 11 10.97 -34.82 -7.27
CA PRO A 11 11.98 -34.83 -6.22
C PRO A 11 11.39 -34.37 -4.87
N PRO A 12 11.99 -34.79 -3.75
CA PRO A 12 11.58 -34.36 -2.43
C PRO A 12 11.78 -32.85 -2.24
N LEU A 13 10.97 -32.25 -1.38
CA LEU A 13 11.04 -30.83 -1.05
C LEU A 13 12.40 -30.48 -0.40
N PRO A 14 12.98 -29.31 -0.70
CA PRO A 14 14.22 -28.87 -0.07
C PRO A 14 13.99 -28.67 1.44
N GLN A 15 14.91 -29.20 2.25
CA GLN A 15 14.88 -29.04 3.69
C GLN A 15 15.74 -27.85 4.13
N PRO A 16 15.32 -27.10 5.16
CA PRO A 16 16.13 -26.02 5.73
C PRO A 16 17.44 -26.59 6.28
N GLU A 17 18.54 -25.84 6.19
CA GLU A 17 19.89 -26.33 6.54
C GLU A 17 20.03 -26.75 8.00
N SER A 18 19.16 -26.22 8.88
CA SER A 18 19.04 -26.62 10.28
C SER A 18 18.55 -28.06 10.49
N ALA A 19 17.94 -28.70 9.48
CA ALA A 19 17.51 -30.10 9.52
C ALA A 19 18.54 -31.08 8.91
N LYS A 20 19.57 -30.57 8.22
CA LYS A 20 20.58 -31.41 7.56
C LYS A 20 21.59 -32.02 8.54
N ALA A 21 21.70 -31.44 9.74
CA ALA A 21 22.57 -31.94 10.80
C ALA A 21 21.96 -33.12 11.60
N THR A 22 20.63 -33.28 11.59
CA THR A 22 19.93 -34.24 12.46
C THR A 22 19.41 -35.50 11.76
N ALA A 23 19.53 -35.61 10.43
CA ALA A 23 19.04 -36.76 9.65
C ALA A 23 20.12 -37.76 9.20
N ALA A 24 21.40 -37.55 9.56
CA ALA A 24 22.50 -38.46 9.21
C ALA A 24 22.83 -39.51 10.29
N SER A 25 22.13 -39.52 11.44
CA SER A 25 22.35 -40.54 12.48
C SER A 25 21.07 -40.92 13.20
N THR A 26 20.36 -41.91 12.65
CA THR A 26 19.44 -42.72 13.47
C THR A 26 19.87 -44.17 13.36
N GLY A 27 20.95 -44.46 14.09
CA GLY A 27 21.31 -45.78 14.56
C GLY A 27 21.84 -45.62 15.99
N THR A 28 21.02 -46.04 16.97
CA THR A 28 21.43 -46.47 18.32
C THR A 28 21.64 -45.38 19.40
N THR A 29 20.59 -45.23 20.23
CA THR A 29 20.54 -45.04 21.70
C THR A 29 21.59 -44.20 22.48
N LYS A 30 21.04 -43.36 23.38
CA LYS A 30 21.44 -42.99 24.77
C LYS A 30 21.84 -41.53 25.03
N THR A 31 21.02 -40.91 25.87
CA THR A 31 21.31 -40.07 27.05
C THR A 31 22.66 -39.34 27.14
N GLY A 32 22.64 -38.03 27.36
CA GLY A 32 23.81 -37.29 27.83
C GLY A 32 23.63 -35.77 27.78
N GLU A 33 23.78 -35.14 28.93
CA GLU A 33 23.63 -33.71 29.20
C GLU A 33 24.79 -32.84 28.66
N GLN A 34 24.47 -31.56 28.45
CA GLN A 34 25.28 -30.37 28.77
C GLN A 34 26.47 -29.88 27.88
N HIS A 35 26.36 -28.57 27.61
CA HIS A 35 27.39 -27.52 27.45
C HIS A 35 28.27 -27.41 26.18
N ALA A 36 28.15 -26.24 25.51
CA ALA A 36 29.18 -25.33 24.98
C ALA A 36 28.60 -24.56 23.76
N MET A 37 28.37 -23.24 23.83
CA MET A 37 29.22 -22.19 23.22
C MET A 37 29.58 -22.53 21.76
N GLU A 38 29.25 -21.76 20.73
CA GLU A 38 29.65 -20.37 20.50
C GLU A 38 28.69 -19.67 19.51
N GLU A 39 28.54 -18.37 19.70
CA GLU A 39 27.78 -17.44 18.85
C GLU A 39 28.54 -17.18 17.53
N ASP A 40 28.14 -17.83 16.45
CA ASP A 40 28.48 -17.33 15.10
C ASP A 40 27.50 -16.20 14.74
N SER A 41 27.73 -15.04 15.35
CA SER A 41 27.18 -13.78 14.83
C SER A 41 27.85 -13.48 13.49
N GLN A 42 27.26 -13.96 12.40
CA GLN A 42 27.47 -13.38 11.08
C GLN A 42 27.10 -11.90 11.19
N GLN A 43 28.11 -11.05 11.38
CA GLN A 43 27.96 -9.61 11.31
C GLN A 43 27.54 -9.30 9.87
N ASP A 44 26.27 -9.01 9.67
CA ASP A 44 25.76 -8.41 8.45
C ASP A 44 26.62 -7.17 8.16
N VAL A 45 27.45 -7.23 7.11
CA VAL A 45 28.29 -6.12 6.70
C VAL A 45 27.35 -5.01 6.21
N GLN A 46 27.06 -4.05 7.07
CA GLN A 46 26.22 -2.90 6.76
C GLN A 46 26.96 -1.96 5.80
N THR A 47 26.77 -2.14 4.50
CA THR A 47 27.23 -1.19 3.49
C THR A 47 26.24 -0.03 3.37
N ARG A 48 26.76 1.18 3.14
CA ARG A 48 25.96 2.38 2.83
C ARG A 48 26.48 2.97 1.53
N VAL A 49 25.57 3.30 0.64
CA VAL A 49 25.89 3.89 -0.66
C VAL A 49 25.50 5.37 -0.63
N TYR A 50 26.46 6.24 -0.91
CA TYR A 50 26.23 7.69 -0.96
C TYR A 50 26.39 8.16 -2.41
N LYS A 51 25.51 9.07 -2.83
CA LYS A 51 25.57 9.72 -4.13
C LYS A 51 25.69 11.22 -3.96
N ALA A 52 26.68 11.83 -4.62
CA ALA A 52 26.87 13.27 -4.65
C ALA A 52 26.76 13.75 -6.11
N VAL A 53 26.01 14.84 -6.32
CA VAL A 53 25.90 15.51 -7.62
C VAL A 53 26.52 16.89 -7.49
N PHE A 54 27.44 17.23 -8.39
CA PHE A 54 28.11 18.52 -8.44
C PHE A 54 27.63 19.29 -9.67
N THR A 55 27.38 20.57 -9.51
CA THR A 55 27.14 21.50 -10.63
C THR A 55 28.37 22.38 -10.79
N ILE A 56 28.89 22.42 -12.02
CA ILE A 56 30.02 23.26 -12.40
C ILE A 56 29.48 24.29 -13.40
N GLU A 57 29.61 25.55 -13.05
CA GLU A 57 29.27 26.66 -13.93
C GLU A 57 30.56 27.22 -14.53
N GLU A 58 30.67 27.13 -15.86
CA GLU A 58 31.75 27.73 -16.63
C GLU A 58 31.21 28.99 -17.30
N THR A 59 31.82 30.14 -17.02
CA THR A 59 31.48 31.42 -17.65
C THR A 59 32.71 31.99 -18.33
N THR A 60 32.55 32.41 -19.59
CA THR A 60 33.62 33.04 -20.37
C THR A 60 33.30 34.51 -20.53
N ASP A 61 34.15 35.37 -19.99
CA ASP A 61 33.99 36.82 -20.08
C ASP A 61 34.41 37.34 -21.47
N GLY A 62 34.00 38.56 -21.83
CA GLY A 62 34.28 39.16 -23.15
C GLY A 62 35.78 39.34 -23.47
N ASN A 63 36.64 39.25 -22.45
CA ASN A 63 38.10 39.27 -22.56
C ASN A 63 38.72 37.87 -22.78
N GLY A 64 37.90 36.82 -22.88
CA GLY A 64 38.36 35.44 -23.06
C GLY A 64 38.82 34.74 -21.77
N GLU A 65 38.64 35.38 -20.61
CA GLU A 65 38.92 34.77 -19.31
C GLU A 65 37.80 33.81 -18.91
N VAL A 66 38.16 32.57 -18.60
CA VAL A 66 37.22 31.51 -18.19
C VAL A 66 37.18 31.43 -16.66
N LYS A 67 36.00 31.64 -16.08
CA LYS A 67 35.73 31.46 -14.65
C LYS A 67 34.93 30.19 -14.44
N ILE A 68 35.51 29.26 -13.70
CA ILE A 68 34.90 27.98 -13.35
C ILE A 68 34.51 28.05 -11.87
N VAL A 69 33.20 27.98 -11.60
CA VAL A 69 32.65 27.95 -10.24
C VAL A 69 32.05 26.57 -9.99
N ALA A 70 32.62 25.84 -9.03
CA ALA A 70 32.07 24.58 -8.57
C ALA A 70 31.17 24.84 -7.36
N HIS A 71 29.90 24.46 -7.45
CA HIS A 71 28.98 24.54 -6.33
C HIS A 71 29.15 23.33 -5.39
N SER A 72 28.91 23.54 -4.10
CA SER A 72 29.01 22.48 -3.11
C SER A 72 27.94 21.41 -3.38
N PRO A 73 28.28 20.12 -3.30
CA PRO A 73 27.34 19.05 -3.55
C PRO A 73 26.29 18.97 -2.44
N GLU A 74 25.08 18.57 -2.81
CA GLU A 74 24.09 18.09 -1.86
C GLU A 74 24.31 16.58 -1.68
N LEU A 75 24.58 16.17 -0.44
CA LEU A 75 24.74 14.76 -0.09
C LEU A 75 23.34 14.14 0.00
N ILE A 76 22.95 13.41 -1.04
CA ILE A 76 21.69 12.68 -1.05
C ILE A 76 22.00 11.28 -0.51
N GLU A 77 21.62 11.06 0.74
CA GLU A 77 21.44 9.71 1.25
C GLU A 77 20.26 9.13 0.46
N GLU A 78 20.52 8.17 -0.43
CA GLU A 78 19.46 7.42 -1.08
C GLU A 78 18.89 6.52 0.01
N PRO A 79 17.68 6.81 0.56
CA PRO A 79 17.13 5.94 1.57
C PRO A 79 16.89 4.62 0.87
N GLU A 80 17.55 3.58 1.36
CA GLU A 80 17.34 2.18 1.00
C GLU A 80 15.87 1.82 1.21
N SER A 81 14.98 2.24 0.31
CA SER A 81 13.56 1.90 0.24
C SER A 81 12.83 1.79 1.60
N GLY A 82 13.16 2.66 2.55
CA GLY A 82 12.69 2.52 3.92
C GLY A 82 13.12 3.71 4.76
N SER A 83 12.12 4.34 5.38
CA SER A 83 12.21 5.42 6.37
C SER A 83 12.57 6.83 5.86
N ASP A 84 11.54 7.67 5.97
CA ASP A 84 11.58 9.07 6.40
C ASP A 84 11.53 10.16 5.31
N SER A 85 10.29 10.44 4.92
CA SER A 85 9.83 11.59 4.15
C SER A 85 10.00 12.92 4.90
N SER A 86 10.64 13.92 4.29
CA SER A 86 10.07 15.28 4.22
C SER A 86 10.84 16.15 3.22
N ALA A 87 10.10 16.93 2.41
CA ALA A 87 10.58 18.04 1.56
C ALA A 87 10.91 17.80 0.06
N SER A 88 10.10 17.04 -0.68
CA SER A 88 9.96 17.30 -2.13
C SER A 88 8.52 17.62 -2.53
N ALA A 89 8.31 18.87 -2.94
CA ALA A 89 7.02 19.47 -3.28
C ALA A 89 6.57 19.11 -4.71
N GLY A 90 6.50 17.81 -5.01
CA GLY A 90 5.91 17.28 -6.25
C GLY A 90 4.83 16.24 -5.92
N PRO A 91 3.97 15.84 -6.88
CA PRO A 91 3.10 14.69 -6.67
C PRO A 91 3.97 13.44 -6.54
N VAL A 92 4.27 13.05 -5.29
CA VAL A 92 5.05 11.85 -4.99
C VAL A 92 4.20 10.64 -5.38
N GLU A 93 4.54 10.03 -6.51
CA GLU A 93 3.98 8.73 -6.86
C GLU A 93 4.49 7.68 -5.85
N PRO A 94 3.62 6.87 -5.24
CA PRO A 94 4.02 5.89 -4.23
C PRO A 94 4.89 4.81 -4.87
N GLN A 95 6.19 4.85 -4.55
CA GLN A 95 7.22 3.99 -5.14
C GLN A 95 7.06 2.55 -4.63
N THR A 96 6.71 2.36 -3.35
CA THR A 96 6.68 1.03 -2.72
C THR A 96 5.29 0.39 -2.69
N PHE A 97 5.23 -0.94 -2.60
CA PHE A 97 3.97 -1.68 -2.47
C PHE A 97 3.24 -1.33 -1.16
N LEU A 98 3.97 -1.15 -0.06
CA LEU A 98 3.40 -0.82 1.24
C LEU A 98 2.76 0.57 1.24
N GLU A 99 3.40 1.56 0.61
CA GLU A 99 2.80 2.89 0.41
C GLU A 99 1.52 2.82 -0.42
N ARG A 100 1.53 2.05 -1.52
CA ARG A 100 0.32 1.81 -2.32
C ARG A 100 -0.77 1.10 -1.52
N MET A 101 -0.42 0.16 -0.66
CA MET A 101 -1.35 -0.53 0.23
C MET A 101 -1.93 0.43 1.27
N ALA A 102 -1.11 1.27 1.89
CA ALA A 102 -1.54 2.28 2.86
C ALA A 102 -2.50 3.30 2.23
N LEU A 103 -2.17 3.82 1.04
CA LEU A 103 -3.05 4.72 0.29
C LEU A 103 -4.37 4.04 -0.10
N ARG A 104 -4.34 2.75 -0.46
CA ARG A 104 -5.55 1.98 -0.75
C ARG A 104 -6.42 1.83 0.50
N GLN A 105 -5.82 1.56 1.66
CA GLN A 105 -6.54 1.48 2.92
C GLN A 105 -7.18 2.82 3.30
N LEU A 106 -6.44 3.93 3.20
CA LEU A 106 -6.96 5.27 3.44
C LEU A 106 -8.15 5.61 2.53
N ARG A 107 -8.04 5.34 1.23
CA ARG A 107 -9.14 5.53 0.27
C ARG A 107 -10.34 4.65 0.57
N TYR A 108 -10.10 3.40 0.98
CA TYR A 108 -11.16 2.47 1.36
C TYR A 108 -11.89 2.95 2.62
N GLU A 109 -11.16 3.41 3.63
CA GLU A 109 -11.74 3.99 4.84
C GLU A 109 -12.49 5.28 4.56
N GLU A 110 -11.97 6.15 3.70
CA GLU A 110 -12.66 7.37 3.26
C GLU A 110 -13.95 7.09 2.49
N ALA A 111 -13.96 6.05 1.65
CA ALA A 111 -15.16 5.59 0.97
C ALA A 111 -16.17 4.91 1.92
N ARG A 112 -15.67 4.23 2.97
CA ARG A 112 -16.49 3.53 3.96
C ARG A 112 -17.00 4.47 5.06
N ARG A 113 -16.33 5.60 5.30
CA ARG A 113 -16.87 6.69 6.12
C ARG A 113 -18.18 7.12 5.48
N PRO A 114 -19.31 6.99 6.18
CA PRO A 114 -20.58 7.44 5.64
C PRO A 114 -20.42 8.93 5.36
N ARG A 115 -20.47 9.32 4.08
CA ARG A 115 -20.65 10.72 3.70
C ARG A 115 -21.94 11.15 4.37
N ASN A 116 -21.82 11.86 5.49
CA ASN A 116 -22.91 12.24 6.40
C ASN A 116 -23.91 13.25 5.79
N THR A 117 -24.18 13.17 4.49
CA THR A 117 -25.17 13.97 3.77
C THR A 117 -26.30 13.11 3.19
N MET A 118 -26.16 11.78 3.16
CA MET A 118 -27.19 10.88 2.65
C MET A 118 -27.67 9.92 3.75
N LEU A 119 -28.52 10.43 4.64
CA LEU A 119 -29.27 9.57 5.56
C LEU A 119 -30.24 8.72 4.72
N ALA A 120 -29.80 7.53 4.32
CA ALA A 120 -30.65 6.54 3.67
C ALA A 120 -31.87 6.28 4.56
N ILE A 121 -33.01 6.85 4.17
CA ILE A 121 -34.27 6.68 4.89
C ILE A 121 -34.66 5.21 4.79
N SER A 122 -34.97 4.57 5.92
CA SER A 122 -35.45 3.18 5.93
C SER A 122 -36.64 2.99 4.98
N VAL A 123 -36.74 1.83 4.33
CA VAL A 123 -37.83 1.50 3.39
C VAL A 123 -39.20 1.69 4.04
N LYS A 124 -39.33 1.43 5.35
CA LYS A 124 -40.55 1.69 6.14
C LYS A 124 -40.92 3.18 6.15
N ARG A 125 -39.97 4.08 6.39
CA ARG A 125 -40.19 5.53 6.33
C ARG A 125 -40.45 6.01 4.89
N GLN A 126 -39.75 5.46 3.89
CA GLN A 126 -40.02 5.77 2.48
C GLN A 126 -41.45 5.40 2.07
N ARG A 127 -41.95 4.22 2.47
CA ARG A 127 -43.35 3.80 2.23
C ARG A 127 -44.35 4.76 2.87
N LYS A 128 -44.09 5.24 4.11
CA LYS A 128 -44.92 6.26 4.76
C LYS A 128 -44.96 7.55 3.95
N LEU A 129 -43.81 8.06 3.50
CA LEU A 129 -43.74 9.29 2.67
C LEU A 129 -44.43 9.11 1.32
N LYS A 130 -44.24 7.95 0.66
CA LYS A 130 -44.93 7.58 -0.59
C LYS A 130 -46.46 7.59 -0.39
N MET A 131 -46.94 7.03 0.70
CA MET A 131 -48.37 7.03 1.03
C MET A 131 -48.90 8.43 1.33
N LYS A 132 -48.18 9.25 2.11
CA LYS A 132 -48.53 10.66 2.35
C LYS A 132 -48.64 11.43 1.03
N LYS A 133 -47.64 11.34 0.15
CA LYS A 133 -47.66 11.96 -1.19
C LYS A 133 -48.83 11.49 -2.04
N LYS A 134 -49.11 10.17 -2.07
CA LYS A 134 -50.24 9.59 -2.82
C LYS A 134 -51.59 10.10 -2.30
N LYS A 135 -51.78 10.13 -0.97
CA LYS A 135 -53.01 10.63 -0.34
C LYS A 135 -53.20 12.12 -0.59
N TYR A 136 -52.15 12.93 -0.43
CA TYR A 136 -52.17 14.35 -0.76
C TYR A 136 -52.54 14.58 -2.24
N LYS A 137 -51.88 13.90 -3.18
CA LYS A 137 -52.18 14.02 -4.62
C LYS A 137 -53.61 13.59 -4.96
N LYS A 138 -54.17 12.60 -4.26
CA LYS A 138 -55.57 12.19 -4.45
C LYS A 138 -56.53 13.26 -3.92
N LEU A 139 -56.23 13.84 -2.76
CA LEU A 139 -57.01 14.92 -2.15
C LEU A 139 -57.00 16.18 -3.02
N THR A 140 -55.82 16.60 -3.51
CA THR A 140 -55.69 17.80 -4.36
C THR A 140 -56.45 17.65 -5.67
N LYS A 141 -56.45 16.45 -6.27
CA LYS A 141 -57.26 16.16 -7.46
C LYS A 141 -58.76 16.23 -7.18
N ARG A 142 -59.21 15.66 -6.06
CA ARG A 142 -60.63 15.67 -5.67
C ARG A 142 -61.13 17.09 -5.38
N LEU A 143 -60.33 17.91 -4.71
CA LEU A 143 -60.67 19.28 -4.32
C LEU A 143 -60.21 20.33 -5.33
N ARG A 144 -59.93 19.96 -6.59
CA ARG A 144 -59.35 20.88 -7.59
C ARG A 144 -60.22 22.12 -7.80
N HIS A 145 -61.53 21.94 -7.99
CA HIS A 145 -62.46 23.05 -8.26
C HIS A 145 -62.71 23.93 -7.03
N GLU A 146 -62.89 23.33 -5.85
CA GLU A 146 -63.02 24.07 -4.58
C GLU A 146 -61.78 24.94 -4.33
N ARG A 147 -60.58 24.41 -4.58
CA ARG A 147 -59.32 25.17 -4.45
C ARG A 147 -59.21 26.31 -5.44
N LEU A 148 -59.65 26.12 -6.68
CA LEU A 148 -59.71 27.18 -7.70
C LEU A 148 -60.70 28.28 -7.30
N LYS A 149 -61.89 27.90 -6.83
CA LYS A 149 -62.93 28.84 -6.37
C LYS A 149 -62.50 29.68 -5.18
N HIS A 150 -61.73 29.09 -4.25
CA HIS A 150 -61.20 29.78 -3.07
C HIS A 150 -59.85 30.47 -3.29
N GLY A 151 -59.28 30.46 -4.51
CA GLY A 151 -57.96 31.07 -4.78
C GLY A 151 -56.79 30.41 -4.04
N ARG A 152 -56.93 29.14 -3.64
CA ARG A 152 -55.92 28.35 -2.90
C ARG A 152 -55.25 27.32 -3.82
N THR A 153 -54.66 27.79 -4.91
CA THR A 153 -53.96 26.96 -5.91
C THR A 153 -52.49 26.81 -5.60
#